data_AF-A0A1V0GYY4-F1
#
_entry.id   AF-A0A1V0GYY4-F1
#
_cell.length_a   1.000
_cell.length_b   1.000
_cell.length_c   1.000
_cell.angle_alpha   90.00
_cell.angle_beta   90.00
_cell.angle_gamma   90.00
#
_symmetry.space_group_name_H-M   'P 1'
#
loop_
_entity.id
_entity.type
_entity.pdbx_description
1 polymer ?
#
loop_
_entity_poly.entity_id
_entity_poly.type
_entity_poly.pdbx_seq_one_letter_code
_entity_poly.pdbx_strand_id
1 'polypeptide(L)'
;MAKKAVSLEGLLDTTTKPTETGIPQRGASEAPTPPKPIKREGEKRLTLALDGTTYRRLRLHAVEVDQTHQDILERALVEYLNRTNA
;
A
#
# COMPACT_ATOMS: atom_id res chain seq x y z
N MET A 1 42.13 -7.09 -33.20
CA MET A 1 42.28 -8.01 -32.05
C MET A 1 40.98 -7.99 -31.26
N ALA A 2 40.23 -9.10 -31.25
CA ALA A 2 38.94 -9.17 -30.58
C ALA A 2 39.14 -9.34 -29.06
N LYS A 3 38.48 -8.49 -28.26
CA LYS A 3 38.51 -8.58 -26.79
C LYS A 3 37.66 -9.79 -26.37
N LYS A 4 38.27 -10.77 -25.70
CA LYS A 4 37.55 -11.93 -25.14
C LYS A 4 36.49 -11.43 -24.15
N ALA A 5 35.25 -11.87 -24.34
CA ALA A 5 34.17 -11.63 -23.41
C ALA A 5 34.45 -12.38 -22.10
N VAL A 6 34.35 -11.67 -20.97
CA VAL A 6 34.44 -12.27 -19.64
C VAL A 6 33.06 -12.85 -19.32
N SER A 7 32.97 -14.17 -19.25
CA SER A 7 31.75 -14.86 -18.83
C SER A 7 31.75 -15.03 -17.31
N LEU A 8 30.61 -14.77 -16.67
CA LEU A 8 30.41 -14.89 -15.22
C LEU A 8 30.06 -16.31 -14.77
N GLU A 9 30.06 -17.27 -15.70
CA GLU A 9 29.83 -18.68 -15.45
C GLU A 9 30.90 -19.21 -14.48
N GLY A 10 30.47 -19.65 -13.29
CA GLY A 10 31.36 -20.16 -12.24
C GLY A 10 31.84 -19.12 -11.23
N LEU A 11 31.38 -17.86 -11.28
CA LEU A 11 31.72 -16.85 -10.28
C LEU A 11 30.95 -17.02 -8.95
N LEU A 12 29.82 -17.73 -8.99
CA LEU A 12 28.97 -17.97 -7.83
C LEU A 12 28.87 -19.49 -7.58
N ASP A 13 29.37 -19.94 -6.44
CA ASP A 13 29.15 -21.30 -5.96
C ASP A 13 27.71 -21.43 -5.47
N THR A 14 26.85 -22.08 -6.27
CA THR A 14 25.42 -22.26 -5.96
C THR A 14 25.15 -23.45 -5.05
N THR A 15 26.18 -24.26 -4.76
CA THR A 15 26.10 -25.45 -3.90
C THR A 15 26.45 -25.17 -2.44
N THR A 16 27.06 -24.02 -2.13
CA THR A 16 27.45 -23.67 -0.76
C THR A 16 26.28 -23.03 -0.01
N LYS A 17 25.88 -23.64 1.12
CA LYS A 17 24.94 -23.00 2.04
C LYS A 17 25.60 -21.75 2.66
N PRO A 18 24.86 -20.64 2.81
CA PRO A 18 25.37 -19.45 3.50
C PRO A 18 25.93 -19.83 4.88
N THR A 19 27.13 -19.37 5.19
CA THR A 19 27.72 -19.54 6.52
C THR A 19 26.81 -18.86 7.54
N GLU A 20 26.25 -19.63 8.49
CA GLU A 20 25.53 -19.05 9.61
C GLU A 20 26.51 -18.33 10.53
N THR A 21 26.62 -17.02 10.34
CA THR A 21 27.49 -16.14 11.12
C THR A 21 26.87 -15.75 12.46
N GLY A 22 25.64 -16.18 12.75
CA GLY A 22 24.87 -15.79 13.94
C GLY A 22 24.45 -14.32 13.97
N ILE A 23 24.80 -13.53 12.94
CA ILE A 23 24.45 -12.13 12.81
C ILE A 23 23.10 -12.05 12.08
N PRO A 24 22.06 -11.42 12.67
CA PRO A 24 20.77 -11.29 12.02
C PRO A 24 20.90 -10.46 10.74
N GLN A 25 20.67 -11.09 9.59
CA GLN A 25 20.61 -10.41 8.31
C GLN A 25 19.32 -9.59 8.23
N ARG A 26 19.46 -8.26 8.16
CA ARG A 26 18.33 -7.35 7.95
C ARG A 26 17.64 -7.72 6.61
N GLY A 27 16.40 -8.22 6.70
CA GLY A 27 15.58 -8.64 5.56
C GLY A 27 15.45 -10.15 5.34
N ALA A 28 16.12 -10.99 6.14
CA ALA A 28 16.00 -12.45 6.07
C ALA A 28 14.77 -13.01 6.80
N SER A 29 14.13 -12.21 7.66
CA SER A 29 12.84 -12.55 8.24
C SER A 29 11.72 -12.17 7.28
N GLU A 30 10.79 -13.11 7.02
CA GLU A 30 9.50 -12.79 6.42
C GLU A 30 8.87 -11.67 7.24
N ALA A 31 8.77 -10.47 6.65
CA ALA A 31 8.04 -9.39 7.28
C ALA A 31 6.60 -9.89 7.52
N PRO A 32 6.02 -9.71 8.72
CA PRO A 32 4.63 -10.08 8.96
C PRO A 32 3.79 -9.37 7.89
N THR A 33 3.14 -10.17 7.04
CA THR A 33 2.24 -9.62 6.04
C THR A 33 1.13 -8.91 6.79
N PRO A 34 0.91 -7.60 6.55
CA PRO A 34 -0.17 -6.90 7.23
C PRO A 34 -1.47 -7.65 6.94
N PRO A 35 -2.34 -7.84 7.95
CA PRO A 35 -3.59 -8.55 7.77
C PRO A 35 -4.36 -7.91 6.62
N LYS A 36 -4.80 -8.73 5.66
CA LYS A 36 -5.60 -8.23 4.54
C LYS A 36 -6.86 -7.57 5.11
N PRO A 37 -7.19 -6.33 4.70
CA PRO A 37 -8.39 -5.67 5.18
C PRO A 37 -9.62 -6.53 4.83
N ILE A 38 -10.41 -6.83 5.87
CA ILE A 38 -11.65 -7.60 5.76
C ILE A 38 -12.63 -6.76 4.92
N LYS A 39 -13.09 -7.29 3.80
CA LYS A 39 -14.10 -6.63 2.96
C LYS A 39 -15.43 -6.61 3.69
N ARG A 40 -16.12 -5.48 3.72
CA ARG A 40 -17.47 -5.37 4.31
C ARG A 40 -18.49 -6.04 3.38
N GLU A 41 -19.48 -6.73 3.93
CA GLU A 41 -20.57 -7.31 3.13
C GLU A 41 -21.35 -6.19 2.42
N GLY A 42 -21.57 -6.32 1.11
CA GLY A 42 -22.24 -5.29 0.31
C GLY A 42 -21.36 -4.10 -0.12
N GLU A 43 -20.06 -4.09 0.19
CA GLU A 43 -19.14 -3.00 -0.20
C GLU A 43 -19.13 -2.78 -1.72
N LYS A 44 -19.51 -1.58 -2.15
CA LYS A 44 -19.33 -1.10 -3.53
C LYS A 44 -18.16 -0.12 -3.56
N ARG A 45 -17.24 -0.35 -4.49
CA ARG A 45 -16.05 0.51 -4.66
C ARG A 45 -16.32 1.54 -5.73
N LEU A 46 -16.04 2.79 -5.40
CA LEU A 46 -16.12 3.93 -6.31
C LEU A 46 -14.74 4.57 -6.40
N THR A 47 -14.30 4.89 -7.61
CA THR A 47 -13.14 5.77 -7.82
C THR A 47 -13.65 7.18 -8.05
N LEU A 48 -13.19 8.13 -7.24
CA LEU A 48 -13.63 9.52 -7.29
C LEU A 48 -12.49 10.42 -7.75
N ALA A 49 -12.74 11.24 -8.77
CA ALA A 49 -11.85 12.31 -9.18
C ALA A 49 -12.28 13.62 -8.49
N LEU A 50 -11.42 14.14 -7.62
CA LEU A 50 -11.60 15.43 -6.96
C LEU A 50 -10.57 16.42 -7.51
N ASP A 51 -10.92 17.70 -7.51
CA ASP A 51 -9.92 18.74 -7.73
C ASP A 51 -8.91 18.76 -6.57
N GLY A 52 -7.68 19.20 -6.86
CA GLY A 52 -6.59 19.18 -5.88
C GLY A 52 -6.87 20.03 -4.63
N THR A 53 -7.68 21.09 -4.75
CA THR A 53 -7.99 21.97 -3.62
C THR A 53 -8.99 21.31 -2.68
N THR A 54 -10.03 20.68 -3.21
CA THR A 54 -11.02 19.92 -2.44
C THR A 54 -10.38 18.70 -1.79
N TYR A 55 -9.55 17.96 -2.51
CA TYR A 55 -8.82 16.84 -1.92
C TYR A 55 -7.91 17.29 -0.76
N ARG A 56 -7.19 18.41 -0.92
CA ARG A 56 -6.35 18.97 0.15
C ARG A 56 -7.17 19.33 1.39
N ARG A 57 -8.34 19.96 1.21
CA ARG A 57 -9.25 20.31 2.31
C ARG A 57 -9.76 19.06 3.02
N LEU A 58 -10.18 18.04 2.26
CA LEU A 58 -10.61 16.75 2.81
C LEU A 58 -9.50 16.10 3.63
N ARG A 59 -8.26 16.09 3.12
CA ARG A 59 -7.11 15.51 3.81
C ARG A 59 -6.80 16.21 5.14
N LEU A 60 -6.85 17.55 5.17
CA LEU A 60 -6.62 18.31 6.40
C LEU A 60 -7.72 18.03 7.42
N HIS A 61 -8.98 18.08 6.97
CA HIS A 61 -10.12 17.82 7.83
C HIS A 61 -10.09 16.41 8.43
N ALA A 62 -9.74 15.40 7.62
CA ALA A 62 -9.62 14.01 8.07
C ALA A 62 -8.63 13.84 9.23
N VAL A 63 -7.53 14.58 9.22
CA VAL A 63 -6.55 14.59 10.32
C VAL A 63 -7.11 15.28 11.56
N GLU A 64 -7.82 16.40 11.38
CA GLU A 64 -8.41 17.15 12.50
C GLU A 64 -9.46 16.35 13.27
N VAL A 65 -10.26 15.53 12.57
CA VAL A 65 -11.36 14.77 13.17
C VAL A 65 -11.03 13.30 13.45
N ASP A 66 -9.80 12.87 13.14
CA ASP A 66 -9.34 11.47 13.24
C ASP A 66 -10.30 10.48 12.55
N GLN A 67 -10.69 10.79 11.31
CA GLN A 67 -11.58 9.93 10.51
C GLN A 67 -10.95 9.58 9.16
N THR A 68 -11.36 8.44 8.61
CA THR A 68 -10.93 8.07 7.25
C THR A 68 -11.65 8.92 6.21
N HIS A 69 -11.00 9.11 5.05
CA HIS A 69 -11.61 9.78 3.91
C HIS A 69 -12.92 9.09 3.48
N GLN A 70 -12.96 7.75 3.60
CA GLN A 70 -14.14 6.95 3.29
C GLN A 70 -15.31 7.29 4.21
N ASP A 71 -15.10 7.31 5.54
CA ASP A 71 -16.17 7.58 6.49
C ASP A 71 -16.75 8.99 6.33
N ILE A 72 -15.89 9.97 6.03
CA ILE A 72 -16.30 11.36 5.78
C ILE A 72 -17.17 11.43 4.51
N LEU A 73 -16.73 10.82 3.42
CA LEU A 73 -17.45 10.83 2.15
C LEU A 73 -18.78 10.06 2.25
N GLU A 74 -18.80 8.92 2.94
CA GLU A 74 -20.00 8.12 3.16
C GLU A 74 -21.04 8.91 3.97
N ARG A 75 -20.62 9.53 5.07
CA ARG A 75 -21.49 10.38 5.89
C ARG A 75 -22.05 11.58 5.11
N ALA A 76 -21.19 12.28 4.36
CA ALA A 76 -21.61 13.42 3.55
C ALA A 76 -22.59 13.01 2.45
N LEU A 77 -22.38 11.85 1.82
CA LEU A 77 -23.28 11.33 0.79
C LEU A 77 -24.64 10.95 1.37
N VAL A 78 -24.67 10.26 2.51
CA VAL A 78 -25.92 9.92 3.20
C VAL A 78 -26.68 11.19 3.59
N GLU A 79 -25.99 12.18 4.15
CA GLU A 79 -26.60 13.46 4.51
C GLU A 79 -27.16 14.20 3.29
N TYR A 80 -26.42 14.22 2.18
CA TYR A 80 -26.89 14.81 0.93
C TYR A 80 -28.14 14.10 0.42
N LEU A 81 -28.12 12.77 0.33
CA LEU A 81 -29.26 11.97 -0.14
C LEU A 81 -30.50 12.13 0.74
N ASN A 82 -30.33 12.18 2.07
CA ASN A 82 -31.41 12.43 3.01
C ASN A 82 -32.01 13.84 2.89
N ARG A 83 -31.22 14.82 2.45
CA ARG A 83 -31.73 16.18 2.18
C ARG A 83 -32.43 16.28 0.82
N THR A 84 -32.01 15.49 -0.17
CA THR A 84 -32.60 15.50 -1.52
C THR A 84 -33.83 14.62 -1.68
N ASN A 85 -34.01 13.60 -0.83
CA ASN A 85 -35.31 12.94 -0.62
C ASN A 85 -36.15 13.82 0.33
N ALA A 86 -37.31 14.42 0.05
CA ALA A 86 -38.35 14.28 -0.98
C ALA A 86 -38.64 12.84 -1.42
#